data_AF-A0A068SAH7-F1
#
_entry.id   AF-A0A068SAH7-F1
#
_cell.length_a   1.000
_cell.length_b   1.000
_cell.length_c   1.000
_cell.angle_alpha   90.00
_cell.angle_beta   90.00
_cell.angle_gamma   90.00
#
_symmetry.space_group_name_H-M   'P 1'
#
loop_
_entity.id
_entity.type
_entity.pdbx_description
1 polymer ?
#
loop_
_entity_poly.entity_id
_entity_poly.type
_entity_poly.pdbx_seq_one_letter_code
_entity_poly.pdbx_strand_id
1 'polypeptide(L)'
;MTTKWWFLSNKVSKEVVVHKDPPLSLYTGASTMVLKHNNQLPNQHFRKDWQRRVKTWFDQPGRKKSRRVARIQKAARIAPRPVDGLLRPAVRCPTQRYNMRLRVGRGFTLEEIKEAGINRKEARSIGIAVDHRRRNHSQESLELNVQRLKAYKTKLIVFPRKASSPKKGDSDAAAVASAVQLRGAILPVEQVATAPEARAISADEKKVNAYMKLRYARSAARTLGAREKRARPIRLKKRLTRRNKRLSLFSSLSFFTCIRNRAFFFVHWLC
;
A
#
# COMPACT_ATOMS: atom_id res chain seq x y z
N MET A 1 -71.37 -58.60 3.88
CA MET A 1 -71.91 -57.42 3.18
C MET A 1 -70.87 -56.31 3.25
N THR A 2 -70.19 -56.04 2.14
CA THR A 2 -69.03 -55.15 2.04
C THR A 2 -69.48 -53.70 1.83
N THR A 3 -69.30 -52.85 2.83
CA THR A 3 -69.59 -51.42 2.74
C THR A 3 -68.42 -50.68 2.07
N LYS A 4 -68.67 -50.26 0.83
CA LYS A 4 -67.77 -49.46 -0.02
C LYS A 4 -67.52 -48.08 0.59
N TRP A 5 -66.24 -47.74 0.76
CA TRP A 5 -65.78 -46.37 0.95
C TRP A 5 -65.72 -45.66 -0.42
N TRP A 6 -66.37 -44.50 -0.53
CA TRP A 6 -66.23 -43.61 -1.69
C TRP A 6 -65.16 -42.56 -1.38
N PHE A 7 -64.03 -42.65 -2.07
CA PHE A 7 -63.00 -41.60 -2.10
C PHE A 7 -63.34 -40.63 -3.24
N LEU A 8 -63.63 -39.37 -2.91
CA LEU A 8 -63.78 -38.29 -3.88
C LEU A 8 -62.39 -37.96 -4.48
N SER A 9 -62.08 -38.53 -5.64
CA SER A 9 -60.90 -38.19 -6.43
C SER A 9 -61.24 -37.03 -7.37
N ASN A 10 -60.85 -35.81 -7.00
CA ASN A 10 -60.88 -34.67 -7.92
C ASN A 10 -59.81 -34.87 -9.00
N LYS A 11 -60.22 -35.46 -10.13
CA LYS A 11 -59.48 -35.40 -11.40
C LYS A 11 -59.50 -33.95 -11.91
N VAL A 12 -58.47 -33.18 -11.58
CA VAL A 12 -58.13 -31.98 -12.36
C VAL A 12 -57.38 -32.47 -13.60
N SER A 13 -58.09 -32.53 -14.72
CA SER A 13 -57.52 -32.68 -16.05
C SER A 13 -56.61 -31.48 -16.33
N LYS A 14 -55.30 -31.64 -16.06
CA LYS A 14 -54.29 -30.76 -16.63
C LYS A 14 -54.13 -31.17 -18.09
N GLU A 15 -54.77 -30.41 -18.98
CA GLU A 15 -54.31 -30.31 -20.35
C GLU A 15 -52.83 -29.92 -20.32
N VAL A 16 -51.98 -30.87 -20.66
CA VAL A 16 -50.59 -30.58 -20.99
C VAL A 16 -50.63 -29.88 -22.32
N VAL A 17 -50.68 -28.54 -22.28
CA VAL A 17 -50.32 -27.73 -23.43
C VAL A 17 -48.83 -27.99 -23.65
N VAL A 18 -48.53 -28.98 -24.49
CA VAL A 18 -47.22 -29.14 -25.10
C VAL A 18 -47.04 -27.90 -25.96
N HIS A 19 -46.40 -26.87 -25.39
CA HIS A 19 -45.75 -25.87 -26.22
C HIS A 19 -44.77 -26.64 -27.09
N LYS A 20 -45.15 -26.82 -28.36
CA LYS A 20 -44.23 -27.25 -29.40
C LYS A 20 -43.16 -26.17 -29.45
N ASP A 21 -42.02 -26.44 -28.82
CA ASP A 21 -40.81 -25.69 -29.10
C ASP A 21 -40.65 -25.68 -30.62
N PRO A 22 -40.52 -24.50 -31.26
CA PRO A 22 -40.28 -24.46 -32.69
C PRO A 22 -39.02 -25.28 -32.98
N PRO A 23 -39.01 -26.09 -34.05
CA PRO A 23 -37.88 -26.95 -34.36
C PRO A 23 -36.63 -26.09 -34.46
N LEU A 24 -35.53 -26.61 -33.90
CA LEU A 24 -34.16 -26.10 -34.08
C LEU A 24 -33.86 -26.03 -35.59
N SER A 25 -34.31 -24.95 -36.24
CA SER A 25 -34.08 -24.70 -37.64
C SER A 25 -32.64 -24.24 -37.81
N LEU A 26 -31.82 -25.13 -38.34
CA LEU A 26 -30.78 -24.86 -39.33
C LEU A 26 -30.09 -23.49 -39.16
N TYR A 27 -29.01 -23.49 -38.37
CA TYR A 27 -27.95 -22.49 -38.46
C TYR A 27 -27.20 -22.65 -39.80
N THR A 28 -27.87 -22.42 -40.92
CA THR A 28 -27.29 -22.11 -42.22
C THR A 28 -27.79 -20.73 -42.62
N GLY A 29 -27.48 -19.76 -41.77
CA GLY A 29 -27.59 -18.34 -42.05
C GLY A 29 -26.27 -17.70 -41.68
N ALA A 30 -25.28 -17.83 -42.55
CA ALA A 30 -24.16 -16.90 -42.56
C ALA A 30 -24.74 -15.52 -42.88
N SER A 31 -25.30 -14.85 -41.87
CA SER A 31 -25.49 -13.41 -41.89
C SER A 31 -24.09 -12.81 -41.97
N THR A 32 -23.64 -12.56 -43.18
CA THR A 32 -22.60 -11.56 -43.42
C THR A 32 -23.08 -10.33 -42.67
N MET A 33 -22.38 -9.97 -41.58
CA MET A 33 -22.67 -8.75 -40.84
C MET A 33 -22.28 -7.58 -41.74
N VAL A 34 -23.15 -7.25 -42.69
CA VAL A 34 -23.11 -6.00 -43.42
C VAL A 34 -23.62 -4.98 -42.41
N LEU A 35 -22.68 -4.30 -41.74
CA LEU A 35 -22.99 -3.15 -40.93
C LEU A 35 -23.80 -2.18 -41.79
N LYS A 36 -25.06 -1.95 -41.42
CA LYS A 36 -25.89 -0.99 -42.12
C LYS A 36 -25.33 0.41 -41.85
N HIS A 37 -25.03 1.18 -42.89
CA HIS A 37 -24.49 2.55 -42.79
C HIS A 37 -23.20 2.67 -41.95
N ASN A 38 -22.93 3.87 -41.43
CA ASN A 38 -21.80 4.21 -40.60
C ASN A 38 -22.01 3.79 -39.13
N ASN A 39 -22.14 2.47 -38.89
CA ASN A 39 -22.23 1.91 -37.55
C ASN A 39 -20.85 1.48 -37.02
N GLN A 40 -20.67 1.54 -35.69
CA GLN A 40 -19.43 1.09 -35.05
C GLN A 40 -19.14 -0.39 -35.35
N LEU A 41 -17.91 -0.69 -35.75
CA LEU A 41 -17.45 -2.07 -35.94
C LEU A 41 -17.62 -2.88 -34.65
N PRO A 42 -18.42 -3.97 -34.65
CA PRO A 42 -18.74 -4.69 -33.44
C PRO A 42 -17.57 -5.59 -33.03
N ASN A 43 -16.95 -5.28 -31.89
CA ASN A 43 -15.94 -6.11 -31.26
C ASN A 43 -16.54 -7.00 -30.15
N GLN A 44 -17.58 -7.76 -30.50
CA GLN A 44 -18.30 -8.62 -29.57
C GLN A 44 -17.65 -10.01 -29.47
N HIS A 45 -17.31 -10.43 -28.25
CA HIS A 45 -16.57 -11.66 -27.99
C HIS A 45 -17.48 -12.85 -27.66
N PHE A 46 -18.52 -13.06 -28.48
CA PHE A 46 -19.52 -14.12 -28.31
C PHE A 46 -19.31 -15.33 -29.24
N ARG A 47 -18.14 -15.43 -29.89
CA ARG A 47 -17.80 -16.51 -30.84
C ARG A 47 -17.47 -17.86 -30.20
N LYS A 48 -17.30 -17.89 -28.88
CA LYS A 48 -17.11 -19.12 -28.09
C LYS A 48 -18.43 -19.49 -27.43
N ASP A 49 -18.55 -20.74 -26.98
CA ASP A 49 -19.70 -21.19 -26.20
C ASP A 49 -19.76 -20.48 -24.83
N TRP A 50 -20.36 -19.29 -24.84
CA TRP A 50 -20.50 -18.39 -23.70
C TRP A 50 -21.80 -18.65 -22.93
N GLN A 51 -22.84 -19.16 -23.61
CA GLN A 51 -24.14 -19.45 -23.04
C GLN A 51 -24.04 -20.48 -21.90
N ARG A 52 -23.18 -21.50 -22.04
CA ARG A 52 -22.90 -22.46 -20.96
C ARG A 52 -22.21 -21.87 -19.71
N ARG A 53 -21.58 -20.69 -19.82
CA ARG A 53 -20.78 -20.06 -18.75
C ARG A 53 -21.41 -18.76 -18.23
N VAL A 54 -22.71 -18.59 -18.42
CA VAL A 54 -23.45 -17.45 -17.90
C VAL A 54 -23.62 -17.61 -16.39
N LYS A 55 -22.97 -16.71 -15.64
CA LYS A 55 -23.16 -16.62 -14.19
C LYS A 55 -24.28 -15.65 -13.87
N THR A 56 -25.42 -16.17 -13.42
CA THR A 56 -26.52 -15.37 -12.90
C THR A 56 -26.26 -14.93 -11.45
N TRP A 57 -26.86 -13.81 -11.03
CA TRP A 57 -26.66 -13.21 -9.69
C TRP A 57 -27.94 -13.19 -8.84
N PHE A 58 -28.88 -14.11 -9.09
CA PHE A 58 -30.14 -14.21 -8.31
C PHE A 58 -29.91 -14.55 -6.83
N ASP A 59 -28.77 -15.15 -6.49
CA ASP A 59 -28.37 -15.49 -5.12
C ASP A 59 -27.79 -14.29 -4.34
N GLN A 60 -27.61 -13.13 -4.97
CA GLN A 60 -27.02 -11.94 -4.35
C GLN A 60 -27.70 -11.52 -3.03
N PRO A 61 -29.04 -11.40 -2.92
CA PRO A 61 -29.71 -11.09 -1.64
C PRO A 61 -29.51 -12.18 -0.59
N GLY A 62 -29.61 -13.46 -0.97
CA GLY A 62 -29.34 -14.59 -0.07
C GLY A 62 -27.92 -14.53 0.48
N ARG A 63 -26.93 -14.32 -0.38
CA ARG A 63 -25.52 -14.19 0.01
C ARG A 63 -25.26 -12.95 0.89
N LYS A 64 -26.00 -11.85 0.71
CA LYS A 64 -25.95 -10.68 1.61
C LYS A 64 -26.46 -11.05 3.01
N LYS A 65 -27.59 -11.77 3.12
CA LYS A 65 -28.14 -12.25 4.39
C LYS A 65 -27.18 -13.22 5.09
N SER A 66 -26.67 -14.24 4.39
CA SER A 66 -25.73 -15.21 4.97
C SER A 66 -24.46 -14.55 5.49
N ARG A 67 -23.88 -13.58 4.75
CA ARG A 67 -22.72 -12.81 5.24
C ARG A 67 -23.05 -11.96 6.47
N ARG A 68 -24.26 -11.38 6.56
CA ARG A 68 -24.69 -10.63 7.75
C ARG A 68 -24.77 -11.54 8.97
N VAL A 69 -25.44 -12.69 8.85
CA VAL A 69 -25.56 -13.68 9.95
C VAL A 69 -24.19 -14.15 10.42
N ALA A 70 -23.29 -14.51 9.48
CA ALA A 70 -21.93 -14.93 9.82
C ALA A 70 -21.14 -13.82 10.56
N ARG A 71 -21.34 -12.54 10.20
CA ARG A 71 -20.73 -11.41 10.93
C ARG A 71 -21.29 -11.25 12.34
N ILE A 72 -22.60 -11.44 12.53
CA ILE A 72 -23.25 -11.39 13.86
C ILE A 72 -22.73 -12.53 14.74
N GLN A 73 -22.69 -13.76 14.22
CA GLN A 73 -22.13 -14.92 14.92
C GLN A 73 -20.65 -14.72 15.28
N LYS A 74 -19.85 -14.16 14.35
CA LYS A 74 -18.46 -13.80 14.62
C LYS A 74 -18.34 -12.76 15.74
N ALA A 75 -19.21 -11.75 15.74
CA ALA A 75 -19.19 -10.69 16.74
C ALA A 75 -19.49 -11.23 18.14
N ALA A 76 -20.54 -12.07 18.27
CA ALA A 76 -20.89 -12.73 19.52
C ALA A 76 -19.77 -13.63 20.05
N ARG A 77 -19.12 -14.42 19.17
CA ARG A 77 -18.03 -15.33 19.56
C ARG A 77 -16.77 -14.62 20.06
N ILE A 78 -16.49 -13.42 19.56
CA ILE A 78 -15.24 -12.68 19.82
C ILE A 78 -15.42 -11.61 20.90
N ALA A 79 -16.65 -11.35 21.36
CA ALA A 79 -16.95 -10.40 22.42
C ALA A 79 -16.05 -10.68 23.65
N PRO A 80 -15.39 -9.65 24.23
CA PRO A 80 -15.60 -8.21 24.03
C PRO A 80 -14.78 -7.56 22.89
N ARG A 81 -13.92 -8.30 22.16
CA ARG A 81 -13.01 -7.72 21.17
C ARG A 81 -13.75 -7.17 19.92
N PRO A 82 -13.21 -6.15 19.24
CA PRO A 82 -13.81 -5.55 18.04
C PRO A 82 -13.89 -6.52 16.84
N VAL A 83 -14.94 -6.38 16.02
CA VAL A 83 -15.25 -7.30 14.90
C VAL A 83 -14.30 -7.14 13.71
N ASP A 84 -13.78 -5.92 13.49
CA ASP A 84 -12.84 -5.55 12.42
C ASP A 84 -11.50 -6.30 12.54
N GLY A 85 -11.19 -6.78 13.75
CA GLY A 85 -10.05 -7.65 14.02
C GLY A 85 -8.87 -6.87 14.56
N LEU A 86 -7.76 -6.86 13.80
CA LEU A 86 -6.49 -6.30 14.26
C LEU A 86 -6.30 -4.86 13.76
N LEU A 87 -5.70 -4.01 14.59
CA LEU A 87 -5.27 -2.69 14.16
C LEU A 87 -4.25 -2.82 13.02
N ARG A 88 -4.46 -2.03 11.97
CA ARG A 88 -3.60 -1.97 10.79
C ARG A 88 -3.03 -0.54 10.62
N PRO A 89 -1.82 -0.40 10.06
CA PRO A 89 -1.16 0.89 9.87
C PRO A 89 -1.81 1.68 8.73
N ALA A 90 -1.55 2.99 8.72
CA ALA A 90 -1.83 3.82 7.56
C ALA A 90 -0.62 3.76 6.59
N VAL A 91 -0.90 3.48 5.32
CA VAL A 91 0.13 3.29 4.29
C VAL A 91 -0.28 4.06 3.03
N ARG A 92 0.68 4.73 2.40
CA ARG A 92 0.48 5.41 1.11
C ARG A 92 0.42 4.39 -0.03
N CYS A 93 -0.39 4.66 -1.05
CA CYS A 93 -0.42 3.79 -2.24
C CYS A 93 0.88 3.94 -3.07
N PRO A 94 1.33 2.87 -3.77
CA PRO A 94 2.68 2.85 -4.34
C PRO A 94 2.85 3.63 -5.66
N THR A 95 1.79 3.82 -6.44
CA THR A 95 1.91 4.44 -7.78
C THR A 95 1.74 5.94 -7.72
N GLN A 96 2.36 6.66 -8.66
CA GLN A 96 2.28 8.14 -8.75
C GLN A 96 0.84 8.65 -8.78
N ARG A 97 -0.08 7.95 -9.47
CA ARG A 97 -1.50 8.33 -9.54
C ARG A 97 -2.21 8.32 -8.18
N TYR A 98 -1.77 7.47 -7.24
CA TYR A 98 -2.47 7.23 -5.99
C TYR A 98 -1.64 7.52 -4.74
N ASN A 99 -0.40 7.99 -4.89
CA ASN A 99 0.52 8.22 -3.77
C ASN A 99 -0.04 9.19 -2.72
N MET A 100 -0.89 10.14 -3.12
CA MET A 100 -1.57 11.06 -2.20
C MET A 100 -2.60 10.36 -1.30
N ARG A 101 -3.13 9.20 -1.69
CA ARG A 101 -4.16 8.48 -0.94
C ARG A 101 -3.54 7.60 0.15
N LEU A 102 -4.02 7.74 1.37
CA LEU A 102 -3.76 6.80 2.46
C LEU A 102 -4.76 5.64 2.40
N ARG A 103 -4.29 4.46 2.75
CA ARG A 103 -5.10 3.25 2.90
C ARG A 103 -4.65 2.45 4.11
N VAL A 104 -5.51 1.52 4.51
CA VAL A 104 -5.17 0.55 5.54
C VAL A 104 -4.17 -0.47 5.00
N GLY A 105 -3.06 -0.66 5.70
CA GLY A 105 -1.99 -1.59 5.35
C GLY A 105 -2.24 -3.03 5.81
N ARG A 106 -1.21 -3.88 5.63
CA ARG A 106 -1.23 -5.28 6.11
C ARG A 106 -0.91 -5.40 7.60
N GLY A 107 0.13 -4.70 8.06
CA GLY A 107 0.59 -4.71 9.45
C GLY A 107 1.74 -3.73 9.68
N PHE A 108 1.96 -3.39 10.95
CA PHE A 108 3.02 -2.50 11.43
C PHE A 108 4.40 -3.12 11.24
N THR A 109 5.41 -2.28 10.99
CA THR A 109 6.81 -2.73 10.92
C THR A 109 7.35 -2.99 12.32
N LEU A 110 8.49 -3.69 12.39
CA LEU A 110 9.16 -3.93 13.65
C LEU A 110 9.72 -2.65 14.27
N GLU A 111 10.15 -1.71 13.43
CA GLU A 111 10.64 -0.39 13.85
C GLU A 111 9.53 0.44 14.50
N GLU A 112 8.36 0.54 13.87
CA GLU A 112 7.19 1.25 14.42
C GLU A 112 6.77 0.68 15.78
N ILE A 113 6.76 -0.64 15.91
CA ILE A 113 6.38 -1.34 17.15
C ILE A 113 7.41 -1.10 18.25
N LYS A 114 8.71 -1.11 17.90
CA LYS A 114 9.80 -0.84 18.82
C LYS A 114 9.73 0.58 19.37
N GLU A 115 9.50 1.56 18.50
CA GLU A 115 9.37 2.98 18.88
C GLU A 115 8.10 3.28 19.68
N ALA A 116 7.03 2.52 19.46
CA ALA A 116 5.82 2.58 20.29
C ALA A 116 6.01 1.93 21.68
N GLY A 117 7.16 1.29 21.96
CA GLY A 117 7.44 0.62 23.22
C GLY A 117 6.56 -0.63 23.43
N ILE A 118 6.27 -1.37 22.36
CA ILE A 118 5.48 -2.60 22.40
C ILE A 118 6.40 -3.77 22.02
N ASN A 119 6.30 -4.90 22.74
CA ASN A 119 7.08 -6.08 22.37
C ASN A 119 6.49 -6.73 21.11
N ARG A 120 7.36 -7.16 20.18
CA ARG A 120 6.98 -7.79 18.90
C ARG A 120 6.03 -8.97 19.07
N LYS A 121 6.26 -9.84 20.07
CA LYS A 121 5.44 -11.03 20.31
C LYS A 121 4.09 -10.67 20.96
N GLU A 122 4.11 -9.65 21.82
CA GLU A 122 2.94 -9.17 22.55
C GLU A 122 1.94 -8.42 21.66
N ALA A 123 2.45 -7.68 20.67
CA ALA A 123 1.65 -6.90 19.73
C ALA A 123 0.49 -7.70 19.14
N ARG A 124 0.72 -8.95 18.72
CA ARG A 124 -0.32 -9.79 18.11
C ARG A 124 -1.39 -10.21 19.12
N SER A 125 -1.01 -10.45 20.37
CA SER A 125 -1.93 -10.81 21.46
C SER A 125 -2.85 -9.66 21.85
N ILE A 126 -2.32 -8.43 21.83
CA ILE A 126 -3.03 -7.18 22.10
C ILE A 126 -3.98 -6.75 20.94
N GLY A 127 -3.85 -7.37 19.77
CA GLY A 127 -4.69 -7.07 18.62
C GLY A 127 -4.06 -6.14 17.59
N ILE A 128 -2.73 -6.08 17.52
CA ILE A 128 -1.99 -5.30 16.52
C ILE A 128 -1.48 -6.23 15.41
N ALA A 129 -1.71 -5.86 14.15
CA ALA A 129 -1.19 -6.62 13.01
C ALA A 129 0.29 -6.29 12.79
N VAL A 130 1.15 -7.31 12.69
CA VAL A 130 2.59 -7.15 12.46
C VAL A 130 2.95 -7.64 11.05
N ASP A 131 3.76 -6.86 10.33
CA ASP A 131 4.32 -7.25 9.03
C ASP A 131 5.84 -7.06 9.04
N HIS A 132 6.56 -8.18 9.13
CA HIS A 132 8.02 -8.21 9.16
C HIS A 132 8.67 -7.91 7.80
N ARG A 133 7.90 -7.84 6.70
CA ARG A 133 8.45 -7.61 5.34
C ARG A 133 8.49 -6.14 4.96
N ARG A 134 7.65 -5.32 5.57
CA ARG A 134 7.58 -3.89 5.25
C ARG A 134 8.73 -3.15 5.93
N ARG A 135 9.34 -2.23 5.20
CA ARG A 135 10.41 -1.33 5.68
C ARG A 135 9.90 0.11 5.66
N ASN A 136 10.42 0.95 6.56
CA ASN A 136 10.14 2.37 6.55
C ASN A 136 11.18 3.10 5.70
N HIS A 137 10.70 4.01 4.85
CA HIS A 137 11.56 4.84 3.98
C HIS A 137 11.49 6.32 4.34
N SER A 138 10.49 6.74 5.12
CA SER A 138 10.23 8.13 5.49
C SER A 138 9.94 8.23 6.97
N GLN A 139 10.52 9.25 7.60
CA GLN A 139 10.30 9.57 9.02
C GLN A 139 8.85 9.93 9.30
N GLU A 140 8.21 10.71 8.42
CA GLU A 140 6.80 11.11 8.55
C GLU A 140 5.85 9.90 8.67
N SER A 141 6.07 8.85 7.87
CA SER A 141 5.22 7.65 7.91
C SER A 141 5.43 6.83 9.17
N LEU A 142 6.65 6.83 9.69
CA LEU A 142 7.03 6.15 10.92
C LEU A 142 6.32 6.83 12.09
N GLU A 143 6.46 8.15 12.20
CA GLU A 143 5.83 8.96 13.26
C GLU A 143 4.30 8.85 13.24
N LEU A 144 3.66 8.95 12.08
CA LEU A 144 2.22 8.78 11.93
C LEU A 144 1.76 7.42 12.50
N ASN A 145 2.45 6.34 12.13
CA ASN A 145 2.08 5.00 12.59
C ASN A 145 2.42 4.76 14.06
N VAL A 146 3.49 5.35 14.58
CA VAL A 146 3.83 5.32 16.02
C VAL A 146 2.78 6.06 16.84
N GLN A 147 2.36 7.26 16.41
CA GLN A 147 1.26 8.01 17.02
C GLN A 147 -0.04 7.20 17.01
N ARG A 148 -0.33 6.53 15.88
CA ARG A 148 -1.48 5.63 15.75
C ARG A 148 -1.42 4.44 16.72
N LEU A 149 -0.25 3.85 16.93
CA LEU A 149 -0.05 2.78 17.92
C LEU A 149 -0.22 3.28 19.35
N LYS A 150 0.32 4.45 19.68
CA LYS A 150 0.15 5.10 20.99
C LYS A 150 -1.32 5.41 21.26
N ALA A 151 -2.04 5.98 20.30
CA ALA A 151 -3.47 6.27 20.39
C ALA A 151 -4.34 5.01 20.52
N TYR A 152 -3.90 3.87 19.95
CA TYR A 152 -4.57 2.59 20.16
C TYR A 152 -4.31 2.06 21.58
N LYS A 153 -3.06 2.14 22.07
CA LYS A 153 -2.67 1.67 23.40
C LYS A 153 -3.41 2.41 24.51
N THR A 154 -3.65 3.72 24.37
CA THR A 154 -4.43 4.49 25.36
C THR A 154 -5.91 4.11 25.40
N LYS A 155 -6.48 3.69 24.26
CA LYS A 155 -7.89 3.28 24.14
C LYS A 155 -8.12 1.79 24.42
N LEU A 156 -7.06 1.01 24.59
CA LEU A 156 -7.13 -0.42 24.78
C LEU A 156 -7.49 -0.76 26.23
N ILE A 157 -8.56 -1.53 26.40
CA ILE A 157 -8.91 -2.15 27.68
C ILE A 157 -8.41 -3.61 27.66
N VAL A 158 -7.50 -3.94 28.55
CA VAL A 158 -6.91 -5.29 28.64
C VAL A 158 -7.58 -6.03 29.79
N PHE A 159 -8.22 -7.15 29.46
CA PHE A 159 -8.90 -7.99 30.44
C PHE A 159 -7.89 -8.88 31.17
N PRO A 160 -8.01 -9.02 32.50
CA PRO A 160 -7.19 -9.97 33.24
C PRO A 160 -7.50 -11.39 32.80
N ARG A 161 -6.46 -12.23 32.68
CA ARG A 161 -6.64 -13.65 32.31
C ARG A 161 -7.45 -14.43 33.35
N LYS A 162 -7.31 -14.07 34.62
CA LYS A 162 -8.07 -14.60 35.75
C LYS A 162 -8.70 -13.39 36.47
N ALA A 163 -10.03 -13.35 36.54
CA ALA A 163 -10.74 -12.23 37.15
C ALA A 163 -10.40 -12.03 38.65
N SER A 164 -10.06 -13.12 39.35
CA SER A 164 -9.68 -13.11 40.76
C SER A 164 -8.26 -12.63 41.03
N SER A 165 -7.38 -12.60 40.02
CA SER A 165 -5.97 -12.23 40.20
C SER A 165 -5.46 -11.35 39.04
N PRO A 166 -5.83 -10.06 39.01
CA PRO A 166 -5.32 -9.11 38.03
C PRO A 166 -3.79 -8.94 38.13
N LYS A 167 -3.12 -8.80 36.99
CA LYS A 167 -1.67 -8.62 36.90
C LYS A 167 -1.33 -7.20 36.41
N LYS A 168 -0.06 -6.84 36.52
CA LYS A 168 0.47 -5.57 35.99
C LYS A 168 0.20 -5.48 34.49
N GLY A 169 -0.56 -4.47 34.08
CA GLY A 169 -0.94 -4.21 32.69
C GLY A 169 -2.40 -4.55 32.34
N ASP A 170 -3.14 -5.16 33.27
CA ASP A 170 -4.58 -5.31 33.14
C ASP A 170 -5.29 -3.98 33.48
N SER A 171 -6.48 -3.77 32.92
CA SER A 171 -7.29 -2.58 33.18
C SER A 171 -8.08 -2.68 34.48
N ASP A 172 -8.43 -1.52 35.07
CA ASP A 172 -9.23 -1.45 36.28
C ASP A 172 -10.60 -2.12 36.12
N ALA A 173 -11.13 -2.68 37.21
CA ALA A 173 -12.41 -3.39 37.21
C ALA A 173 -13.58 -2.54 36.67
N ALA A 174 -13.56 -1.21 36.93
CA ALA A 174 -14.55 -0.28 36.39
C ALA A 174 -14.48 -0.15 34.86
N ALA A 175 -13.27 -0.05 34.29
CA ALA A 175 -13.07 0.01 32.85
C ALA A 175 -13.52 -1.30 32.18
N VAL A 176 -13.21 -2.43 32.81
CA VAL A 176 -13.64 -3.77 32.35
C VAL A 176 -15.16 -3.91 32.32
N ALA A 177 -15.87 -3.43 33.36
CA ALA A 177 -17.33 -3.47 33.41
C ALA A 177 -17.99 -2.58 32.34
N SER A 178 -17.38 -1.42 32.04
CA SER A 178 -17.85 -0.49 31.00
C SER A 178 -17.51 -0.92 29.56
N ALA A 179 -16.77 -2.01 29.39
CA ALA A 179 -16.23 -2.39 28.09
C ALA A 179 -17.34 -2.84 27.12
N VAL A 180 -17.58 -2.04 26.09
CA VAL A 180 -18.51 -2.34 25.00
C VAL A 180 -17.75 -2.76 23.75
N GLN A 181 -18.29 -3.74 23.02
CA GLN A 181 -17.74 -4.13 21.73
C GLN A 181 -17.88 -2.99 20.70
N LEU A 182 -16.74 -2.49 20.21
CA LEU A 182 -16.72 -1.49 19.15
C LEU A 182 -17.34 -2.04 17.86
N ARG A 183 -18.32 -1.31 17.32
CA ARG A 183 -18.92 -1.56 16.01
C ARG A 183 -18.27 -0.63 14.97
N GLY A 184 -17.67 -1.19 13.93
CA GLY A 184 -17.03 -0.43 12.86
C GLY A 184 -15.52 -0.64 12.78
N ALA A 185 -14.84 0.21 12.01
CA ALA A 185 -13.40 0.11 11.79
C ALA A 185 -12.62 0.65 12.99
N ILE A 186 -11.54 -0.02 13.37
CA ILE A 186 -10.69 0.42 14.49
C ILE A 186 -9.84 1.61 14.02
N LEU A 187 -10.08 2.79 14.61
CA LEU A 187 -9.38 4.04 14.30
C LEU A 187 -9.32 4.29 12.78
N PRO A 188 -10.42 4.64 12.10
CA PRO A 188 -10.44 4.75 10.64
C PRO A 188 -9.32 5.67 10.12
N VAL A 189 -8.71 5.29 8.98
CA VAL A 189 -7.67 6.10 8.35
C VAL A 189 -8.32 7.20 7.55
N GLU A 190 -8.20 8.43 8.04
CA GLU A 190 -8.75 9.60 7.40
C GLU A 190 -7.78 10.17 6.36
N GLN A 191 -8.34 10.70 5.28
CA GLN A 191 -7.56 11.43 4.28
C GLN A 191 -7.56 12.91 4.66
N VAL A 192 -6.58 13.30 5.46
CA VAL A 192 -6.38 14.71 5.82
C VAL A 192 -5.88 15.44 4.59
N ALA A 193 -6.72 16.31 4.03
CA ALA A 193 -6.34 17.28 3.02
C ALA A 193 -6.24 18.65 3.70
N THR A 194 -5.03 19.11 3.96
CA THR A 194 -4.83 20.47 4.47
C THR A 194 -5.07 21.45 3.32
N ALA A 195 -6.13 22.23 3.42
CA ALA A 195 -6.31 23.37 2.54
C ALA A 195 -5.28 24.45 2.89
N PRO A 196 -4.49 24.95 1.93
CA PRO A 196 -3.58 26.04 2.20
C PRO A 196 -4.37 27.32 2.50
N GLU A 197 -3.90 28.11 3.46
CA GLU A 197 -4.43 29.44 3.74
C GLU A 197 -3.99 30.43 2.65
N ALA A 198 -4.85 31.40 2.35
CA ALA A 198 -4.55 32.44 1.38
C ALA A 198 -3.43 33.35 1.92
N ARG A 199 -2.35 33.49 1.13
CA ARG A 199 -1.19 34.31 1.48
C ARG A 199 -0.81 35.20 0.31
N ALA A 200 -0.23 36.37 0.61
CA ALA A 200 0.33 37.25 -0.40
C ALA A 200 1.50 36.57 -1.12
N ILE A 201 1.58 36.76 -2.45
CA ILE A 201 2.62 36.17 -3.29
C ILE A 201 3.94 36.90 -3.03
N SER A 202 4.98 36.14 -2.67
CA SER A 202 6.31 36.70 -2.42
C SER A 202 6.99 37.22 -3.70
N ALA A 203 7.90 38.20 -3.56
CA ALA A 203 8.62 38.75 -4.71
C ALA A 203 9.47 37.69 -5.46
N ASP A 204 9.96 36.68 -4.74
CA ASP A 204 10.75 35.59 -5.32
C ASP A 204 9.88 34.61 -6.09
N GLU A 205 8.69 34.27 -5.59
CA GLU A 205 7.71 33.42 -6.32
C GLU A 205 7.32 34.04 -7.67
N LYS A 206 7.19 35.38 -7.74
CA LYS A 206 6.90 36.11 -8.99
C LYS A 206 8.01 36.00 -10.04
N LYS A 207 9.27 35.84 -9.63
CA LYS A 207 10.43 35.72 -10.53
C LYS A 207 10.62 34.30 -11.08
N VAL A 208 10.01 33.28 -10.47
CA VAL A 208 10.23 31.89 -10.85
C VAL A 208 9.42 31.51 -12.10
N ASN A 209 10.10 31.22 -13.21
CA ASN A 209 9.47 30.64 -14.39
C ASN A 209 9.33 29.11 -14.25
N ALA A 210 8.16 28.65 -13.81
CA ALA A 210 7.86 27.23 -13.58
C ALA A 210 7.99 26.36 -14.85
N TYR A 211 7.55 26.86 -16.00
CA TYR A 211 7.62 26.13 -17.28
C TYR A 211 9.07 25.84 -17.66
N MET A 212 9.93 26.86 -17.64
CA MET A 212 11.35 26.70 -17.99
C MET A 212 12.06 25.78 -17.00
N LYS A 213 11.76 25.88 -15.69
CA LYS A 213 12.31 24.98 -14.66
C LYS A 213 12.02 23.50 -14.96
N LEU A 214 10.78 23.17 -15.35
CA LEU A 214 10.40 21.80 -15.73
C LEU A 214 11.14 21.32 -16.99
N ARG A 215 11.30 22.20 -18.00
CA ARG A 215 12.04 21.88 -19.24
C ARG A 215 13.52 21.63 -18.95
N TYR A 216 14.16 22.47 -18.15
CA TYR A 216 15.56 22.28 -17.74
C TYR A 216 15.76 21.01 -16.94
N ALA A 217 14.87 20.69 -15.99
CA ALA A 217 14.93 19.44 -15.22
C ALA A 217 14.84 18.19 -16.14
N ARG A 218 13.88 18.18 -17.08
CA ARG A 218 13.75 17.10 -18.08
C ARG A 218 15.01 16.99 -18.95
N SER A 219 15.56 18.12 -19.41
CA SER A 219 16.78 18.14 -20.22
C SER A 219 18.01 17.69 -19.43
N ALA A 220 18.13 18.08 -18.16
CA ALA A 220 19.22 17.67 -17.29
C ALA A 220 19.20 16.16 -17.05
N ALA A 221 18.04 15.59 -16.72
CA ALA A 221 17.87 14.15 -16.56
C ALA A 221 18.21 13.39 -17.86
N ARG A 222 17.75 13.87 -19.02
CA ARG A 222 18.04 13.26 -20.32
C ARG A 222 19.53 13.30 -20.69
N THR A 223 20.22 14.40 -20.39
CA THR A 223 21.61 14.63 -20.82
C THR A 223 22.67 14.28 -19.76
N LEU A 224 22.26 13.76 -18.60
CA LEU A 224 23.14 13.45 -17.47
C LEU A 224 24.31 12.55 -17.88
N GLY A 225 24.04 11.40 -18.49
CA GLY A 225 25.09 10.47 -18.91
C GLY A 225 26.05 11.05 -19.96
N ALA A 226 25.55 11.86 -20.90
CA ALA A 226 26.40 12.53 -21.88
C ALA A 226 27.31 13.59 -21.23
N ARG A 227 26.78 14.34 -20.26
CA ARG A 227 27.56 15.32 -19.48
C ARG A 227 28.63 14.64 -18.64
N GLU A 228 28.30 13.53 -17.97
CA GLU A 228 29.27 12.73 -17.21
C GLU A 228 30.37 12.16 -18.10
N LYS A 229 30.01 11.62 -19.28
CA LYS A 229 30.97 11.11 -20.25
C LYS A 229 31.94 12.19 -20.74
N ARG A 230 31.46 13.41 -21.00
CA ARG A 230 32.30 14.57 -21.37
C ARG A 230 33.15 15.08 -20.21
N ALA A 231 32.60 15.07 -18.99
CA ALA A 231 33.30 15.54 -17.80
C ALA A 231 34.41 14.59 -17.33
N ARG A 232 34.25 13.27 -17.55
CA ARG A 232 35.22 12.24 -17.13
C ARG A 232 36.65 12.46 -17.67
N PRO A 233 36.91 12.63 -18.98
CA PRO A 233 38.26 12.86 -19.50
C PRO A 233 38.83 14.20 -19.03
N ILE A 234 38.01 15.26 -18.95
CA ILE A 234 38.43 16.56 -18.42
C ILE A 234 38.87 16.44 -16.96
N ARG A 235 38.12 15.68 -16.15
CA ARG A 235 38.44 15.41 -14.74
C ARG A 235 39.72 14.57 -14.59
N LEU A 236 39.92 13.58 -15.46
CA LEU A 236 41.15 12.78 -15.51
C LEU A 236 42.36 13.61 -15.91
N LYS A 237 42.25 14.43 -16.95
CA LYS A 237 43.31 15.36 -17.39
C LYS A 237 43.67 16.34 -16.27
N LYS A 238 42.69 16.93 -15.58
CA LYS A 238 42.91 17.79 -14.40
C LYS A 238 43.59 17.04 -13.23
N ARG A 239 43.29 15.75 -13.03
CA ARG A 239 43.96 14.92 -12.01
C ARG A 239 45.42 14.64 -12.39
N LEU A 240 45.67 14.30 -13.65
CA LEU A 240 47.01 14.07 -14.19
C LEU A 240 47.88 15.33 -14.08
N THR A 241 47.37 16.50 -14.49
CA THR A 241 48.11 17.76 -14.37
C THR A 241 48.42 18.12 -12.92
N ARG A 242 47.48 17.91 -11.98
CA ARG A 242 47.73 18.08 -10.54
C ARG A 242 48.77 17.10 -10.00
N ARG A 243 48.76 15.84 -10.43
CA ARG A 243 49.74 14.81 -10.03
C ARG A 243 51.14 15.17 -10.54
N ASN A 244 51.26 15.58 -11.80
CA ASN A 244 52.53 16.00 -12.39
C ASN A 244 53.08 17.26 -11.70
N LYS A 245 52.22 18.24 -11.38
CA LYS A 245 52.62 19.44 -10.62
C LYS A 245 53.08 19.11 -9.18
N ARG A 246 52.49 18.10 -8.53
CA ARG A 246 52.96 17.61 -7.23
C ARG A 246 54.30 16.89 -7.32
N LEU A 247 54.48 16.04 -8.34
CA LEU A 247 55.74 15.32 -8.57
C LEU A 247 56.89 16.29 -8.88
N SER A 248 56.65 17.34 -9.67
CA SER A 248 57.66 18.36 -9.95
C SER A 248 58.05 19.15 -8.69
N LEU A 249 57.08 19.51 -7.83
CA LEU A 249 57.34 20.18 -6.56
C LEU A 249 58.11 19.30 -5.57
N PHE A 250 57.82 17.99 -5.54
CA PHE A 250 58.51 17.04 -4.67
C PHE A 250 59.96 16.82 -5.14
N SER A 251 60.18 16.72 -6.45
CA SER A 251 61.53 16.64 -7.03
C SER A 251 62.36 17.88 -6.71
N SER A 252 61.80 19.09 -6.82
CA SER A 252 62.50 20.33 -6.45
C SER A 252 62.78 20.44 -4.95
N LEU A 253 61.87 19.95 -4.08
CA LEU A 253 62.11 19.92 -2.63
C LEU A 253 63.20 18.92 -2.26
N SER A 254 63.18 17.72 -2.84
CA SER A 254 64.20 16.68 -2.63
C SER A 254 65.59 17.15 -3.10
N PHE A 255 65.64 17.89 -4.22
CA PHE A 255 66.88 18.48 -4.72
C PHE A 255 67.40 19.57 -3.77
N PHE A 256 66.52 20.43 -3.25
CA PHE A 256 66.89 21.44 -2.25
C PHE A 256 67.31 20.84 -0.91
N THR A 257 66.65 19.79 -0.41
CA THR A 257 67.08 19.09 0.82
C THR A 257 68.37 18.31 0.62
N CYS A 258 68.63 17.79 -0.57
CA CYS A 258 69.91 17.14 -0.90
C CYS A 258 71.06 18.16 -0.94
N ILE A 259 70.84 19.35 -1.51
CA ILE A 259 71.80 20.46 -1.47
C ILE A 259 72.01 20.96 -0.03
N ARG A 260 70.96 21.09 0.79
CA ARG A 260 71.06 21.54 2.19
C ARG A 260 71.78 20.54 3.10
N ASN A 261 71.55 19.23 2.94
CA ASN A 261 72.28 18.20 3.68
C ASN A 261 73.74 18.06 3.22
N ARG A 262 74.04 18.33 1.95
CA ARG A 262 75.40 18.34 1.42
C ARG A 262 76.20 19.58 1.87
N ALA A 263 75.52 20.71 2.12
CA ALA A 263 76.12 21.88 2.77
C ALA A 263 76.33 21.67 4.29
N PHE A 264 75.43 20.96 4.97
CA PHE A 264 75.58 20.64 6.41
C PHE A 264 76.74 19.68 6.69
N PHE A 265 77.02 18.74 5.78
CA PHE A 265 78.17 17.84 5.89
C PHE A 265 79.54 18.51 5.62
N PHE A 266 79.56 19.69 4.98
CA PHE A 266 80.81 20.40 4.67
C PHE A 266 81.26 21.32 5.82
N VAL A 267 80.36 21.69 6.74
CA VAL A 267 80.68 22.54 7.90
C VAL A 267 81.21 21.74 9.09
N HIS A 268 81.06 20.41 9.09
CA HIS A 268 81.59 19.53 10.15
C HIS A 268 82.97 18.92 9.82
N TRP A 269 83.63 19.40 8.76
CA TRP A 269 84.95 18.92 8.32
C TRP A 269 85.97 20.05 8.19
N LEU A 270 85.76 21.15 8.92
CA LEU A 270 86.63 22.34 8.96
C LEU A 270 86.70 22.95 10.37
N CYS A 271 86.75 22.09 11.39
CA CYS A 271 87.17 22.44 12.75
C CYS A 271 88.02 21.31 13.32
#